data_AF-A0AB33II28-F1
#
_entry.id   AF-A0AB33II28-F1
#
_cell.length_a   1.000
_cell.length_b   1.000
_cell.length_c   1.000
_cell.angle_alpha   90.00
_cell.angle_beta   90.00
_cell.angle_gamma   90.00
#
_symmetry.space_group_name_H-M   'P 1'
#
loop_
_entity.id
_entity.type
_entity.pdbx_description
1 polymer ?
#
loop_
_entity_poly.entity_id
_entity_poly.type
_entity_poly.pdbx_seq_one_letter_code
_entity_poly.pdbx_strand_id
1 'polypeptide(L)'
;MNDLPAGTNETIQTDRPTLHVCVTCRRSAPEAVPLGRTLYETLLDKADTASVILQPVSCLAACSNGCTATISMPGKWAWLLGHLNPDKADDLLIYASLYAASKTGTVMPSKRPLSLNDMILGRFPALLPTPQEPI
;
A
#
# COMPACT_ATOMS: atom_id res chain seq x y z
N MET A 1 -42.92 -14.23 3.49
CA MET A 1 -42.89 -12.86 2.94
C MET A 1 -42.03 -12.01 3.84
N ASN A 2 -40.76 -11.87 3.48
CA ASN A 2 -39.94 -10.69 3.67
C ASN A 2 -38.62 -10.98 2.93
N ASP A 3 -38.65 -10.73 1.63
CA ASP A 3 -37.47 -10.71 0.79
C ASP A 3 -36.60 -9.53 1.23
N LEU A 4 -35.40 -9.82 1.75
CA LEU A 4 -34.34 -8.81 1.82
C LEU A 4 -33.83 -8.57 0.39
N PRO A 5 -33.68 -7.32 -0.06
CA PRO A 5 -33.06 -7.06 -1.35
C PRO A 5 -31.60 -7.52 -1.28
N ALA A 6 -31.24 -8.44 -2.18
CA ALA A 6 -29.86 -8.80 -2.44
C ALA A 6 -29.13 -7.53 -2.91
N GLY A 7 -28.39 -6.88 -2.00
CA GLY A 7 -27.46 -5.82 -2.35
C GLY A 7 -26.48 -6.40 -3.37
N THR A 8 -26.51 -5.88 -4.58
CA THR A 8 -25.57 -6.20 -5.64
C THR A 8 -24.17 -5.89 -5.11
N ASN A 9 -23.43 -6.95 -4.78
CA ASN A 9 -22.04 -6.88 -4.34
C ASN A 9 -21.19 -6.53 -5.58
N GLU A 10 -21.27 -5.27 -6.01
CA GLU A 10 -20.52 -4.75 -7.13
C GLU A 10 -19.04 -4.78 -6.74
N THR A 11 -18.39 -5.86 -7.16
CA THR A 11 -17.00 -6.10 -6.86
C THR A 11 -16.25 -5.05 -7.65
N ILE A 12 -15.71 -4.02 -6.98
CA ILE A 12 -14.82 -3.06 -7.63
C ILE A 12 -13.60 -3.86 -8.08
N GLN A 13 -13.60 -4.29 -9.35
CA GLN A 13 -12.49 -4.98 -9.98
C GLN A 13 -11.44 -3.92 -10.30
N THR A 14 -10.45 -3.76 -9.43
CA THR A 14 -9.24 -3.02 -9.80
C THR A 14 -8.31 -3.99 -10.52
N ASP A 15 -7.89 -3.63 -11.74
CA ASP A 15 -6.95 -4.38 -12.57
C ASP A 15 -5.48 -4.15 -12.17
N ARG A 16 -5.27 -3.25 -11.22
CA ARG A 16 -3.97 -2.83 -10.69
C ARG A 16 -3.98 -2.71 -9.17
N PRO A 17 -2.81 -2.81 -8.52
CA PRO A 17 -2.68 -2.66 -7.09
C PRO A 17 -2.94 -1.24 -6.62
N THR A 18 -3.43 -1.13 -5.39
CA THR A 18 -3.51 0.12 -4.64
C THR A 18 -2.42 0.14 -3.57
N LEU A 19 -1.61 1.21 -3.57
CA LEU A 19 -0.61 1.50 -2.57
C LEU A 19 -1.11 2.65 -1.68
N HIS A 20 -1.45 2.34 -0.43
CA HIS A 20 -1.81 3.34 0.57
C HIS A 20 -0.57 3.76 1.35
N VAL A 21 -0.19 5.04 1.32
CA VAL A 21 0.99 5.54 2.01
C VAL A 21 0.58 6.36 3.22
N CYS A 22 1.10 6.03 4.40
CA CYS A 22 0.88 6.85 5.59
C CYS A 22 1.64 8.17 5.48
N VAL A 23 0.93 9.30 5.48
CA VAL A 23 1.54 10.63 5.24
C VAL A 23 1.77 11.45 6.51
N THR A 24 1.65 10.85 7.69
CA THR A 24 1.69 11.57 8.99
C THR A 24 2.72 11.03 9.99
N CYS A 25 3.41 9.92 9.72
CA CYS A 25 4.38 9.35 10.65
C CYS A 25 5.52 10.35 10.96
N ARG A 26 5.63 10.78 12.23
CA ARG A 26 6.70 11.67 12.73
C ARG A 26 7.48 11.13 13.94
N ARG A 27 7.34 9.84 14.27
CA ARG A 27 7.88 9.25 15.52
C ARG A 27 9.39 9.49 15.70
N SER A 28 10.17 9.44 14.63
CA SER A 28 11.63 9.63 14.66
C SER A 28 12.06 11.08 14.47
N ALA A 29 11.17 11.98 14.04
CA ALA A 29 11.47 13.39 13.77
C ALA A 29 10.19 14.25 13.89
N PRO A 30 9.77 14.63 15.12
CA PRO A 30 8.50 15.33 15.37
C PRO A 30 8.32 16.66 14.62
N GLU A 31 9.42 17.39 14.41
CA GLU A 31 9.42 18.72 13.78
C GLU A 31 9.68 18.69 12.27
N ALA A 32 9.93 17.51 11.70
CA ALA A 32 10.21 17.36 10.27
C ALA A 32 8.94 17.13 9.45
N VAL A 33 9.04 17.36 8.14
CA VAL A 33 8.07 16.84 7.17
C VAL A 33 8.03 15.31 7.34
N PRO A 34 6.84 14.69 7.48
CA PRO A 34 6.74 13.24 7.58
C PRO A 34 7.40 12.58 6.36
N LEU A 35 8.33 11.65 6.57
CA LEU A 35 9.01 10.95 5.46
C LEU A 35 8.02 10.26 4.52
N GLY A 36 6.88 9.80 5.05
CA GLY A 36 5.82 9.22 4.24
C GLY A 36 5.08 10.21 3.34
N ARG A 37 5.02 11.49 3.70
CA ARG A 37 4.53 12.55 2.81
C ARG A 37 5.50 12.75 1.64
N THR A 38 6.80 12.87 1.93
CA THR A 38 7.82 13.02 0.89
C THR A 38 7.87 11.79 -0.02
N LEU A 39 7.75 10.57 0.54
CA LEU A 39 7.65 9.34 -0.25
C LEU A 39 6.41 9.35 -1.14
N TYR A 40 5.24 9.73 -0.60
CA TYR A 40 4.00 9.78 -1.38
C TYR A 40 4.10 10.77 -2.56
N GLU A 41 4.65 11.96 -2.34
CA GLU A 41 4.90 12.96 -3.40
C GLU A 41 5.89 12.42 -4.45
N THR A 42 6.97 11.77 -4.00
CA THR A 42 7.96 11.16 -4.91
C THR A 42 7.34 10.03 -5.75
N LEU A 43 6.43 9.25 -5.18
CA LEU A 43 5.68 8.22 -5.91
C LEU A 43 4.73 8.83 -6.93
N LEU A 44 4.03 9.93 -6.60
CA LEU A 44 3.15 10.63 -7.55
C LEU A 44 3.91 11.12 -8.78
N ASP A 45 5.13 11.61 -8.60
CA ASP A 45 5.97 12.12 -9.69
C ASP A 45 6.50 10.99 -10.61
N LYS A 46 6.72 9.79 -10.05
CA LYS A 46 7.38 8.67 -10.75
C LYS A 46 6.44 7.61 -11.29
N ALA A 47 5.26 7.46 -10.68
CA ALA A 47 4.37 6.33 -10.98
C ALA A 47 3.63 6.49 -12.30
N ASP A 48 3.54 5.39 -13.06
CA ASP A 48 2.52 5.25 -14.08
C ASP A 48 1.18 4.91 -13.41
N THR A 49 0.23 5.84 -13.44
CA THR A 49 -1.11 5.69 -12.85
C THR A 49 -1.95 4.57 -13.47
N ALA A 50 -1.57 4.08 -14.66
CA ALA A 50 -2.17 2.89 -15.26
C ALA A 50 -1.67 1.59 -14.60
N SER A 51 -0.53 1.61 -13.90
CA SER A 51 0.10 0.45 -13.28
C SER A 51 -0.16 0.30 -11.77
N VAL A 52 -0.43 1.42 -11.08
CA VAL A 52 -0.66 1.45 -9.64
C VAL A 52 -1.56 2.62 -9.26
N ILE A 53 -2.46 2.40 -8.30
CA ILE A 53 -3.25 3.47 -7.67
C ILE A 53 -2.50 3.91 -6.41
N LEU A 54 -2.19 5.19 -6.31
CA LEU A 54 -1.57 5.78 -5.12
C LEU A 54 -2.65 6.47 -4.29
N GLN A 55 -2.74 6.14 -3.00
CA GLN A 55 -3.66 6.79 -2.07
C GLN A 55 -2.93 7.21 -0.79
N PRO A 56 -3.12 8.44 -0.30
CA PRO A 56 -2.62 8.81 1.01
C PRO A 56 -3.56 8.24 2.08
N VAL A 57 -3.02 7.89 3.24
CA VAL A 57 -3.81 7.59 4.45
C VAL A 57 -3.28 8.38 5.63
N SER A 58 -4.20 8.76 6.52
CA SER A 58 -3.84 9.53 7.71
C SER A 58 -3.00 8.73 8.69
N CYS A 59 -3.26 7.43 8.88
CA CYS A 59 -2.50 6.61 9.83
C CYS A 59 -2.59 5.11 9.52
N LEU A 60 -1.50 4.37 9.72
CA LEU A 60 -1.45 2.90 9.73
C LEU A 60 -1.07 2.33 11.11
N ALA A 61 -1.02 3.17 12.15
CA ALA A 61 -0.67 2.82 13.53
C ALA A 61 0.66 2.05 13.70
N ALA A 62 1.59 2.17 12.74
CA ALA A 62 2.82 1.39 12.67
C ALA A 62 4.09 2.26 12.73
N CYS A 63 4.01 3.41 13.41
CA CYS A 63 5.05 4.44 13.42
C CYS A 63 6.41 3.98 13.97
N SER A 64 6.49 2.89 14.75
CA SER A 64 7.75 2.30 15.21
C SER A 64 8.58 1.69 14.08
N ASN A 65 7.98 1.46 12.91
CA ASN A 65 8.63 0.85 11.74
C ASN A 65 9.04 1.89 10.68
N GLY A 66 9.12 3.18 11.04
CA GLY A 66 9.44 4.26 10.09
C GLY A 66 8.26 4.60 9.17
N CYS A 67 8.55 4.99 7.92
CA CYS A 67 7.49 5.19 6.93
C CYS A 67 6.86 3.84 6.58
N THR A 68 5.52 3.83 6.52
CA THR A 68 4.73 2.63 6.28
C THR A 68 3.74 2.84 5.14
N ALA A 69 3.44 1.75 4.45
CA ALA A 69 2.45 1.71 3.39
C ALA A 69 1.73 0.35 3.42
N THR A 70 0.57 0.26 2.76
CA THR A 70 -0.03 -1.03 2.44
C THR A 70 -0.16 -1.19 0.93
N ILE A 71 -0.03 -2.42 0.45
CA ILE A 71 -0.39 -2.77 -0.92
C ILE A 71 -1.52 -3.79 -0.92
N SER A 72 -2.53 -3.58 -1.75
CA SER A 72 -3.67 -4.48 -1.89
C SER A 72 -4.19 -4.53 -3.32
N MET A 73 -4.82 -5.64 -3.67
CA MET A 73 -5.57 -5.83 -4.91
C MET A 73 -6.61 -6.93 -4.68
N PRO A 74 -7.82 -6.83 -5.28
CA PRO A 74 -8.86 -7.84 -5.14
C PRO A 74 -8.34 -9.25 -5.46
N GLY A 75 -8.69 -10.23 -4.62
CA GLY A 75 -8.31 -11.62 -4.81
C GLY A 75 -6.84 -11.97 -4.50
N LYS A 76 -6.04 -11.01 -4.02
CA LYS A 76 -4.64 -11.22 -3.61
C LYS A 76 -4.46 -11.02 -2.10
N TRP A 77 -3.38 -11.51 -1.51
CA TRP A 77 -3.01 -11.11 -0.15
C TRP A 77 -2.63 -9.64 -0.13
N ALA A 78 -3.03 -8.91 0.90
CA ALA A 78 -2.57 -7.55 1.13
C ALA A 78 -1.44 -7.54 2.16
N TRP A 79 -0.55 -6.55 2.07
CA TRP A 79 0.67 -6.48 2.87
C TRP A 79 0.84 -5.14 3.54
N LEU A 80 1.30 -5.16 4.79
CA LEU A 80 1.79 -3.98 5.50
C LEU A 80 3.30 -3.90 5.30
N LEU A 81 3.75 -2.77 4.78
CA LEU A 81 5.12 -2.46 4.42
C LEU A 81 5.65 -1.40 5.39
N GLY A 82 6.90 -1.56 5.83
CA GLY A 82 7.61 -0.65 6.71
C GLY A 82 9.05 -0.43 6.27
N HIS A 83 9.79 0.28 7.10
CA HIS A 83 11.18 0.66 6.84
C HIS A 83 11.35 1.41 5.50
N LEU A 84 10.30 2.13 5.07
CA LEU A 84 10.31 2.88 3.83
C LEU A 84 10.94 4.27 4.02
N ASN A 85 11.35 4.87 2.91
CA ASN A 85 11.83 6.25 2.82
C ASN A 85 11.71 6.69 1.33
N PRO A 86 11.87 8.00 1.02
CA PRO A 86 11.74 8.50 -0.35
C PRO A 86 12.68 7.82 -1.37
N ASP A 87 13.89 7.44 -0.96
CA ASP A 87 14.90 6.80 -1.84
C ASP A 87 14.46 5.41 -2.32
N LYS A 88 13.50 4.79 -1.63
CA LYS A 88 12.93 3.48 -1.99
C LYS A 88 11.77 3.57 -2.99
N ALA A 89 11.41 4.75 -3.48
CA ALA A 89 10.24 4.92 -4.35
C ALA A 89 10.29 4.07 -5.63
N ASP A 90 11.43 4.08 -6.35
CA ASP A 90 11.58 3.30 -7.58
C ASP A 90 11.45 1.79 -7.33
N ASP A 91 12.11 1.29 -6.28
CA ASP A 91 12.01 -0.11 -5.87
C ASP A 91 10.59 -0.48 -5.40
N LEU A 92 9.86 0.45 -4.79
CA LEU A 92 8.48 0.22 -4.36
C LEU A 92 7.52 0.09 -5.55
N LEU A 93 7.76 0.83 -6.64
CA LEU A 93 7.02 0.68 -7.90
C LEU A 93 7.36 -0.63 -8.62
N ILE A 94 8.63 -1.06 -8.58
CA ILE A 94 9.04 -2.39 -9.05
C ILE A 94 8.32 -3.48 -8.25
N TYR A 95 8.28 -3.35 -6.92
CA TYR A 95 7.57 -4.28 -6.07
C TYR A 95 6.06 -4.32 -6.36
N ALA A 96 5.42 -3.16 -6.60
CA ALA A 96 4.02 -3.10 -6.98
C ALA A 96 3.74 -3.86 -8.29
N SER A 97 4.64 -3.75 -9.27
CA SER A 97 4.55 -4.49 -10.54
C SER A 97 4.68 -6.01 -10.32
N LEU A 98 5.65 -6.44 -9.51
CA LEU A 98 5.83 -7.86 -9.16
C LEU A 98 4.63 -8.42 -8.38
N TYR A 99 4.05 -7.59 -7.50
CA TYR A 99 2.85 -7.92 -6.73
C TYR A 99 1.64 -8.11 -7.67
N ALA A 100 1.45 -7.20 -8.63
CA ALA A 100 0.37 -7.29 -9.61
C ALA A 100 0.47 -8.59 -10.43
N ALA A 101 1.68 -8.93 -10.90
CA ALA A 101 1.95 -10.14 -11.67
C ALA A 101 1.80 -11.44 -10.86
N SER A 102 1.92 -11.39 -9.53
CA SER A 102 1.77 -12.56 -8.67
C SER A 102 0.32 -13.02 -8.57
N LYS A 103 0.04 -14.30 -8.85
CA LYS A 103 -1.33 -14.87 -8.77
C LYS A 103 -2.00 -14.61 -7.42
N THR A 104 -1.25 -14.68 -6.32
CA THR A 104 -1.77 -14.54 -4.95
C THR A 104 -1.35 -13.23 -4.28
N GLY A 105 -0.65 -12.34 -4.99
CA GLY A 105 -0.03 -11.15 -4.40
C GLY A 105 1.15 -11.45 -3.48
N THR A 106 1.71 -12.66 -3.52
CA THR A 106 2.92 -12.97 -2.76
C THR A 106 4.15 -12.78 -3.64
N VAL A 107 5.04 -11.87 -3.24
CA VAL A 107 6.36 -11.68 -3.86
C VAL A 107 7.41 -12.33 -2.95
N MET A 108 8.05 -13.38 -3.47
CA MET A 108 9.07 -14.14 -2.74
C MET A 108 10.25 -13.24 -2.35
N PRO A 109 10.88 -13.42 -1.18
CA PRO A 109 12.02 -12.61 -0.74
C PRO A 109 13.13 -12.49 -1.79
N SER A 110 13.46 -13.58 -2.50
CA SER A 110 14.48 -13.62 -3.55
C SER A 110 14.14 -12.83 -4.83
N LYS A 111 12.90 -12.37 -4.97
CA LYS A 111 12.43 -11.56 -6.11
C LYS A 111 12.24 -10.09 -5.75
N ARG A 112 12.34 -9.72 -4.47
CA ARG A 112 12.20 -8.33 -4.03
C ARG A 112 13.44 -7.53 -4.42
N PRO A 113 13.28 -6.23 -4.72
CA PRO A 113 14.43 -5.32 -4.74
C PRO A 113 15.21 -5.39 -3.43
N LEU A 114 16.53 -5.26 -3.51
CA LEU A 114 17.42 -5.45 -2.35
C LEU A 114 17.10 -4.47 -1.22
N SER A 115 16.73 -3.23 -1.54
CA SER A 115 16.37 -2.20 -0.56
C SER A 115 15.07 -2.51 0.23
N LEU A 116 14.30 -3.52 -0.21
CA LEU A 116 12.99 -3.90 0.33
C LEU A 116 13.00 -5.31 0.96
N ASN A 117 14.18 -5.88 1.25
CA ASN A 117 14.28 -7.24 1.78
C ASN A 117 13.62 -7.39 3.17
N ASP A 118 13.61 -6.32 3.96
CA ASP A 118 13.12 -6.22 5.34
C ASP A 118 11.75 -5.52 5.47
N MET A 119 11.15 -5.07 4.36
CA MET A 119 9.99 -4.17 4.42
C MET A 119 8.72 -4.83 4.98
N ILE A 120 8.59 -6.15 4.94
CA ILE A 120 7.33 -6.83 5.24
C ILE A 120 7.09 -6.90 6.74
N LEU A 121 6.04 -6.22 7.22
CA LEU A 121 5.61 -6.24 8.62
C LEU A 121 4.47 -7.23 8.88
N GLY A 122 3.66 -7.53 7.87
CA GLY A 122 2.54 -8.44 7.99
C GLY A 122 1.75 -8.61 6.70
N ARG A 123 0.86 -9.60 6.68
CA ARG A 123 -0.10 -9.83 5.59
C ARG A 123 -1.50 -10.05 6.14
N PHE A 124 -2.49 -9.69 5.35
CA PHE A 124 -3.91 -9.81 5.71
C PHE A 124 -4.73 -10.20 4.47
N PRO A 125 -5.88 -10.90 4.65
CA PRO A 125 -6.77 -11.19 3.53
C PRO A 125 -7.21 -9.87 2.87
N ALA A 126 -7.12 -9.75 1.54
CA ALA A 126 -7.63 -8.54 0.88
C ALA A 126 -9.16 -8.58 0.86
N LEU A 127 -9.74 -7.85 1.80
CA LEU A 127 -11.10 -7.35 1.66
C LEU A 127 -10.98 -5.96 1.05
N LEU A 128 -11.83 -5.65 0.06
CA LEU A 128 -11.93 -4.31 -0.51
C LEU A 128 -12.19 -3.31 0.63
N PRO A 129 -11.28 -2.38 0.94
CA PRO A 129 -11.63 -1.32 1.86
C PRO A 129 -12.58 -0.37 1.13
N THR A 130 -13.77 -0.15 1.70
CA THR A 130 -14.46 1.13 1.51
C THR A 130 -13.46 2.25 1.80
N PRO A 131 -13.42 3.35 1.01
CA PRO A 131 -12.56 4.49 1.31
C PRO A 131 -12.65 4.85 2.79
N GLN A 132 -11.50 4.89 3.46
CA GLN A 132 -11.47 5.26 4.87
C GLN A 132 -11.80 6.74 4.99
N GLU A 133 -12.76 7.08 5.83
CA GLU A 133 -13.01 8.46 6.19
C GLU A 133 -11.75 9.02 6.87
N PRO A 134 -11.32 10.25 6.54
CA PRO A 134 -10.23 10.88 7.24
C PRO A 134 -10.56 10.96 8.73
N ILE A 135 -9.70 10.39 9.58
CA ILE A 135 -9.71 10.64 11.03
C ILE A 135 -9.25 12.07 11.28
#